data_AF-A0A3A8QMB6-F1
#
_entry.id   AF-A0A3A8QMB6-F1
#
_cell.length_a   1.000
_cell.length_b   1.000
_cell.length_c   1.000
_cell.angle_alpha   90.00
_cell.angle_beta   90.00
_cell.angle_gamma   90.00
#
_symmetry.space_group_name_H-M   'P 1'
#
loop_
_entity.id
_entity.type
_entity.pdbx_description
1 polymer ?
#
loop_
_entity_poly.entity_id
_entity_poly.type
_entity_poly.pdbx_seq_one_letter_code
_entity_poly.pdbx_strand_id
1 'polypeptide(L)'
;MRAFSFLAVLPRWLAVCLGLFGAQAFAGYTSVPDGWLLLSTDNGNRYLVAGGARFYIPPAQHSLYSGATTVALPQATIDSYTQIPQDGTLIRQKGTAEIYVVVGDAYWWIPSPTELAFWDDWRMVNDIPNSDWRGPFINYSHRVLVQERSTSQVYLWVAGAKYPITSQADLDYFGGGSSVKVIPLGTLASTTHEPWCGANLRERSSSTVYTLGYINSSSTTMRKSVTADPAHSEVPAGALVSVPLFSAGLSCIW
;
A
#
# COMPACT_ATOMS: atom_id res chain seq x y z
N MET A 1 -61.33 -11.09 30.58
CA MET A 1 -60.90 -10.60 29.25
C MET A 1 -59.62 -9.79 29.41
N ARG A 2 -58.63 -10.10 28.58
CA ARG A 2 -57.29 -9.50 28.54
C ARG A 2 -57.34 -8.16 27.80
N ALA A 3 -56.49 -7.22 28.21
CA ALA A 3 -55.55 -6.55 27.30
C ALA A 3 -54.48 -5.85 28.14
N PHE A 4 -53.26 -6.37 28.07
CA PHE A 4 -52.04 -5.74 28.52
C PHE A 4 -51.56 -4.79 27.42
N SER A 5 -51.26 -3.54 27.74
CA SER A 5 -50.53 -2.63 26.85
C SER A 5 -49.03 -2.75 27.15
N PHE A 6 -48.30 -3.28 26.17
CA PHE A 6 -46.84 -3.30 26.11
C PHE A 6 -46.34 -2.01 25.46
N LEU A 7 -45.05 -1.73 25.70
CA LEU A 7 -44.13 -0.78 25.02
C LEU A 7 -43.94 0.56 25.75
N ALA A 8 -42.74 1.07 26.00
CA ALA A 8 -41.40 0.48 25.98
C ALA A 8 -40.49 1.50 26.71
N VAL A 9 -39.65 0.99 27.59
CA VAL A 9 -38.50 1.68 28.16
C VAL A 9 -37.43 1.76 27.08
N LEU A 10 -36.83 2.93 26.85
CA LEU A 10 -35.36 3.13 26.87
C LEU A 10 -34.97 4.56 26.38
N PRO A 11 -33.87 5.14 26.91
CA PRO A 11 -33.61 6.58 26.90
C PRO A 11 -32.39 6.99 26.04
N ARG A 12 -32.27 8.29 25.73
CA ARG A 12 -31.01 9.09 25.69
C ARG A 12 -29.74 8.52 24.98
N TRP A 13 -29.85 7.96 23.77
CA TRP A 13 -28.67 7.58 22.95
C TRP A 13 -28.70 8.18 21.53
N LEU A 14 -29.32 9.35 21.37
CA LEU A 14 -29.51 9.99 20.07
C LEU A 14 -29.03 11.45 20.05
N ALA A 15 -27.84 11.76 20.59
CA ALA A 15 -27.27 13.11 20.49
C ALA A 15 -25.75 13.24 20.74
N VAL A 16 -24.97 12.15 20.85
CA VAL A 16 -23.52 12.22 21.20
C VAL A 16 -22.60 11.51 20.18
N CYS A 17 -23.12 11.00 19.06
CA CYS A 17 -22.26 10.42 18.00
C CYS A 17 -21.95 11.39 16.84
N LEU A 18 -22.30 12.68 16.97
CA LEU A 18 -22.21 13.68 15.88
C LEU A 18 -21.00 14.62 15.96
N GLY A 19 -19.93 14.23 16.65
CA GLY A 19 -18.69 15.00 16.60
C GLY A 19 -17.55 14.21 17.22
N LEU A 20 -16.64 13.72 16.37
CA LEU A 20 -15.25 13.26 16.65
C LEU A 20 -14.77 12.12 15.73
N PHE A 21 -15.33 11.99 14.53
CA PHE A 21 -14.57 11.39 13.44
C PHE A 21 -14.06 12.53 12.56
N GLY A 22 -12.78 12.87 12.76
CA GLY A 22 -12.05 13.66 11.78
C GLY A 22 -12.23 13.01 10.42
N ALA A 23 -12.60 13.80 9.42
CA ALA A 23 -12.84 13.37 8.06
C ALA A 23 -11.53 12.91 7.40
N GLN A 24 -11.06 11.71 7.74
CA GLN A 24 -10.46 10.82 6.76
C GLN A 24 -11.57 9.85 6.40
N ALA A 25 -12.36 10.21 5.39
CA ALA A 25 -13.22 9.23 4.74
C ALA A 25 -12.29 8.08 4.32
N PHE A 26 -12.48 6.89 4.89
CA PHE A 26 -11.84 5.69 4.36
C PHE A 26 -12.25 5.63 2.90
N ALA A 27 -11.28 5.85 2.01
CA ALA A 27 -11.55 5.80 0.59
C ALA A 27 -12.07 4.39 0.29
N GLY A 28 -13.29 4.29 -0.24
CA GLY A 28 -13.96 3.01 -0.46
C GLY A 28 -13.51 2.38 -1.78
N TYR A 29 -13.74 1.08 -1.93
CA TYR A 29 -13.70 0.46 -3.24
C TYR A 29 -14.96 0.85 -4.02
N THR A 30 -14.82 1.12 -5.32
CA THR A 30 -15.98 1.31 -6.18
C THR A 30 -16.64 -0.03 -6.49
N SER A 31 -17.97 -0.03 -6.64
CA SER A 31 -18.73 -1.19 -7.15
C SER A 31 -18.79 -1.23 -8.67
N VAL A 32 -18.20 -0.24 -9.35
CA VAL A 32 -18.09 -0.22 -10.81
C VAL A 32 -17.17 -1.36 -11.25
N PRO A 33 -17.52 -2.14 -12.29
CA PRO A 33 -16.70 -3.26 -12.75
C PRO A 33 -15.30 -2.85 -13.23
N ASP A 34 -14.34 -3.76 -13.08
CA ASP A 34 -13.00 -3.62 -13.65
C ASP A 34 -13.05 -3.41 -15.18
N GLY A 35 -12.14 -2.59 -15.70
CA GLY A 35 -12.08 -2.21 -17.11
C GLY A 35 -13.03 -1.08 -17.53
N TRP A 36 -13.97 -0.68 -16.67
CA TRP A 36 -14.83 0.48 -16.90
C TRP A 36 -14.13 1.79 -16.54
N LEU A 37 -14.63 2.89 -17.09
CA LEU A 37 -14.12 4.23 -16.81
C LEU A 37 -15.07 5.01 -15.90
N LEU A 38 -14.51 5.68 -14.90
CA LEU A 38 -15.17 6.77 -14.19
C LEU A 38 -14.88 8.07 -14.95
N LEU A 39 -15.93 8.76 -15.37
CA LEU A 39 -15.84 10.06 -16.04
C LEU A 39 -16.32 11.14 -15.07
N SER A 40 -15.44 12.08 -14.74
CA SER A 40 -15.79 13.23 -13.92
C SER A 40 -16.71 14.17 -14.68
N THR A 41 -17.88 14.47 -14.11
CA THR A 41 -18.82 15.46 -14.66
C THR A 41 -18.34 16.90 -14.51
N ASP A 42 -17.36 17.14 -13.63
CA ASP A 42 -16.98 18.49 -13.20
C ASP A 42 -15.79 19.03 -14.01
N ASN A 43 -14.90 18.15 -14.47
CA ASN A 43 -13.64 18.55 -15.13
C ASN A 43 -13.25 17.65 -16.31
N GLY A 44 -14.04 16.62 -16.64
CA GLY A 44 -13.75 15.70 -17.76
C GLY A 44 -12.58 14.73 -17.53
N ASN A 45 -12.01 14.67 -16.31
CA ASN A 45 -11.02 13.66 -15.95
C ASN A 45 -11.60 12.25 -16.08
N ARG A 46 -10.74 11.30 -16.45
CA ARG A 46 -11.10 9.89 -16.63
C ARG A 46 -10.25 9.02 -15.73
N TYR A 47 -10.86 8.01 -15.16
CA TYR A 47 -10.18 7.03 -14.31
C TYR A 47 -10.57 5.62 -14.73
N LEU A 48 -9.60 4.72 -14.88
CA LEU A 48 -9.87 3.29 -15.07
C LEU A 48 -10.17 2.64 -13.71
N VAL A 49 -11.13 1.73 -13.67
CA VAL A 49 -11.36 0.86 -12.51
C VAL A 49 -10.57 -0.44 -12.67
N ALA A 50 -9.82 -0.80 -11.64
CA ALA A 50 -9.12 -2.08 -11.55
C ALA A 50 -8.99 -2.51 -10.08
N GLY A 51 -9.44 -3.72 -9.74
CA GLY A 51 -9.52 -4.21 -8.37
C GLY A 51 -10.34 -3.31 -7.46
N GLY A 52 -11.37 -2.66 -8.00
CA GLY A 52 -12.21 -1.67 -7.28
C GLY A 52 -11.53 -0.34 -6.95
N ALA A 53 -10.28 -0.13 -7.38
CA ALA A 53 -9.56 1.14 -7.21
C ALA A 53 -9.60 1.99 -8.49
N ARG A 54 -9.33 3.29 -8.35
CA ARG A 54 -9.27 4.23 -9.46
C ARG A 54 -7.84 4.49 -9.91
N PHE A 55 -7.63 4.50 -11.23
CA PHE A 55 -6.37 4.87 -11.85
C PHE A 55 -6.58 6.06 -12.77
N TYR A 56 -5.94 7.19 -12.50
CA TYR A 56 -6.03 8.37 -13.36
C TYR A 56 -5.51 8.05 -14.77
N ILE A 57 -6.29 8.44 -15.79
CA ILE A 57 -5.89 8.31 -17.19
C ILE A 57 -5.40 9.68 -17.67
N PRO A 58 -4.10 9.83 -17.95
CA PRO A 58 -3.57 11.07 -18.53
C PRO A 58 -4.29 11.42 -19.84
N PRO A 59 -4.58 12.71 -20.12
CA PRO A 59 -5.30 13.13 -21.32
C PRO A 59 -4.75 12.56 -22.64
N ALA A 60 -3.42 12.46 -22.73
CA ALA A 60 -2.73 11.89 -23.89
C ALA A 60 -3.09 10.41 -24.18
N GLN A 61 -3.64 9.69 -23.21
CA GLN A 61 -4.02 8.29 -23.32
C GLN A 61 -5.54 8.07 -23.50
N HIS A 62 -6.37 9.12 -23.49
CA HIS A 62 -7.83 8.97 -23.53
C HIS A 62 -8.32 8.18 -24.75
N SER A 63 -7.67 8.32 -25.89
CA SER A 63 -8.00 7.57 -27.12
C SER A 63 -7.80 6.06 -26.98
N LEU A 64 -6.91 5.60 -26.09
CA LEU A 64 -6.67 4.17 -25.84
C LEU A 64 -7.85 3.49 -25.13
N TYR A 65 -8.82 4.26 -24.64
CA TYR A 65 -9.98 3.78 -23.88
C TYR A 65 -11.31 4.17 -24.52
N SER A 66 -11.33 4.55 -25.81
CA SER A 66 -12.55 5.03 -26.48
C SER A 66 -13.67 3.99 -26.57
N GLY A 67 -13.34 2.70 -26.50
CA GLY A 67 -14.29 1.59 -26.50
C GLY A 67 -14.75 1.12 -25.11
N ALA A 68 -14.23 1.70 -24.03
CA ALA A 68 -14.60 1.29 -22.67
C ALA A 68 -15.93 1.91 -22.23
N THR A 69 -16.72 1.14 -21.47
CA THR A 69 -17.94 1.63 -20.84
C THR A 69 -17.61 2.73 -19.83
N THR A 70 -18.40 3.81 -19.81
CA THR A 70 -18.18 4.97 -18.94
C THR A 70 -19.32 5.13 -17.93
N VAL A 71 -18.98 5.55 -16.71
CA VAL A 71 -19.92 5.95 -15.66
C VAL A 71 -19.61 7.38 -15.29
N ALA A 72 -20.56 8.28 -15.52
CA ALA A 72 -20.41 9.69 -15.18
C ALA A 72 -20.72 9.91 -13.68
N LEU A 73 -19.79 10.52 -12.95
CA LEU A 73 -19.91 10.81 -11.51
C LEU A 73 -19.31 12.19 -11.19
N PRO A 74 -19.75 12.86 -10.10
CA PRO A 74 -19.04 14.01 -9.56
C PRO A 74 -17.60 13.66 -9.18
N GLN A 75 -16.66 14.59 -9.36
CA GLN A 75 -15.25 14.42 -9.02
C GLN A 75 -15.07 14.03 -7.55
N ALA A 76 -15.85 14.65 -6.65
CA ALA A 76 -15.80 14.34 -5.22
C ALA A 76 -16.16 12.88 -4.92
N THR A 77 -17.09 12.28 -5.66
CA THR A 77 -17.42 10.85 -5.53
C THR A 77 -16.26 9.99 -6.00
N ILE A 78 -15.63 10.34 -7.12
CA ILE A 78 -14.46 9.62 -7.63
C ILE A 78 -13.31 9.71 -6.63
N ASP A 79 -13.06 10.89 -6.05
CA ASP A 79 -11.99 11.09 -5.09
C ASP A 79 -12.21 10.35 -3.76
N SER A 80 -13.45 9.98 -3.46
CA SER A 80 -13.76 9.09 -2.33
C SER A 80 -13.38 7.62 -2.59
N TYR A 81 -13.03 7.24 -3.82
CA TYR A 81 -12.57 5.89 -4.11
C TYR A 81 -11.05 5.75 -3.91
N THR A 82 -10.65 4.60 -3.36
CA THR A 82 -9.24 4.28 -3.13
C THR A 82 -8.45 4.20 -4.45
N GLN A 83 -7.16 4.50 -4.36
CA GLN A 83 -6.20 4.35 -5.45
C GLN A 83 -5.36 3.06 -5.33
N ILE A 84 -5.52 2.32 -4.23
CA ILE A 84 -4.87 1.03 -3.99
C ILE A 84 -5.89 -0.08 -4.26
N PRO A 85 -5.66 -0.99 -5.23
CA PRO A 85 -6.55 -2.11 -5.53
C PRO A 85 -6.66 -3.12 -4.39
N GLN A 86 -7.70 -3.96 -4.44
CA GLN A 86 -7.88 -5.05 -3.49
C GLN A 86 -6.75 -6.09 -3.54
N ASP A 87 -6.49 -6.75 -2.40
CA ASP A 87 -5.61 -7.93 -2.31
C ASP A 87 -5.97 -8.98 -3.39
N GLY A 88 -4.96 -9.46 -4.10
CA GLY A 88 -5.07 -10.41 -5.20
C GLY A 88 -5.29 -9.78 -6.57
N THR A 89 -5.45 -8.46 -6.66
CA THR A 89 -5.58 -7.78 -7.96
C THR A 89 -4.27 -7.87 -8.75
N LEU A 90 -4.35 -8.35 -9.99
CA LEU A 90 -3.25 -8.34 -10.94
C LEU A 90 -3.29 -7.07 -11.79
N ILE A 91 -2.17 -6.36 -11.85
CA ILE A 91 -2.03 -5.12 -12.63
C ILE A 91 -0.81 -5.19 -13.56
N ARG A 92 -0.96 -4.60 -14.74
CA ARG A 92 0.12 -4.37 -15.71
C ARG A 92 -0.01 -2.97 -16.26
N GLN A 93 1.08 -2.22 -16.24
CA GLN A 93 1.11 -0.90 -16.86
C GLN A 93 1.07 -1.03 -18.38
N LYS A 94 0.18 -0.29 -19.04
CA LYS A 94 0.10 -0.30 -20.50
C LYS A 94 1.46 0.07 -21.12
N GLY A 95 1.91 -0.79 -22.03
CA GLY A 95 3.20 -0.64 -22.70
C GLY A 95 4.38 -1.31 -21.99
N THR A 96 4.16 -2.01 -20.86
CA THR A 96 5.18 -2.77 -20.15
C THR A 96 4.82 -4.26 -20.09
N ALA A 97 5.79 -5.11 -19.77
CA ALA A 97 5.59 -6.57 -19.69
C ALA A 97 5.37 -7.05 -18.24
N GLU A 98 5.86 -6.27 -17.27
CA GLU A 98 5.84 -6.57 -15.85
C GLU A 98 4.43 -6.60 -15.30
N ILE A 99 4.09 -7.71 -14.64
CA ILE A 99 2.83 -7.90 -13.94
C ILE A 99 3.12 -7.86 -12.44
N TYR A 100 2.26 -7.18 -11.71
CA TYR A 100 2.31 -7.09 -10.25
C TYR A 100 1.01 -7.61 -9.66
N VAL A 101 1.10 -8.23 -8.48
CA VAL A 101 -0.06 -8.52 -7.64
C VAL A 101 -0.09 -7.58 -6.44
N VAL A 102 -1.28 -7.10 -6.09
CA VAL A 102 -1.48 -6.34 -4.85
C VAL A 102 -1.69 -7.30 -3.68
N VAL A 103 -0.87 -7.20 -2.63
CA VAL A 103 -1.00 -7.97 -1.39
C VAL A 103 -0.60 -7.11 -0.21
N GLY A 104 -1.52 -6.94 0.74
CA GLY A 104 -1.34 -6.17 1.96
C GLY A 104 -1.03 -4.70 1.67
N ASP A 105 -1.83 -4.06 0.82
CA ASP A 105 -1.66 -2.66 0.37
C ASP A 105 -0.27 -2.35 -0.23
N ALA A 106 0.42 -3.37 -0.75
CA ALA A 106 1.70 -3.26 -1.45
C ALA A 106 1.62 -4.03 -2.78
N TYR A 107 2.47 -3.67 -3.74
CA TYR A 107 2.57 -4.37 -5.03
C TYR A 107 3.81 -5.26 -5.10
N TRP A 108 3.65 -6.44 -5.66
CA TRP A 108 4.72 -7.45 -5.74
C TRP A 108 4.89 -7.93 -7.15
N TRP A 109 6.12 -7.83 -7.68
CA TRP A 109 6.43 -8.26 -9.04
C TRP A 109 6.30 -9.78 -9.16
N ILE A 110 5.68 -10.23 -10.25
CA ILE A 110 5.60 -11.63 -10.63
C ILE A 110 6.70 -11.92 -11.65
N PRO A 111 7.77 -12.65 -11.27
CA PRO A 111 8.99 -12.73 -12.07
C PRO A 111 8.92 -13.69 -13.26
N SER A 112 7.91 -14.56 -13.33
CA SER A 112 7.82 -15.56 -14.39
C SER A 112 6.37 -15.93 -14.73
N PRO A 113 6.10 -16.41 -15.95
CA PRO A 113 4.79 -16.96 -16.32
C PRO A 113 4.37 -18.16 -15.46
N THR A 114 5.33 -18.99 -15.04
CA THR A 114 5.08 -20.11 -14.12
C THR A 114 4.58 -19.60 -12.77
N GLU A 115 5.19 -18.54 -12.23
CA GLU A 115 4.70 -17.94 -11.00
C GLU A 115 3.34 -17.25 -11.22
N LEU A 116 3.14 -16.56 -12.34
CA LEU A 116 1.85 -15.96 -12.70
C LEU A 116 0.71 -16.96 -12.66
N ALA A 117 0.91 -18.19 -13.16
CA ALA A 117 -0.12 -19.23 -13.16
C ALA A 117 -0.64 -19.61 -11.76
N PHE A 118 0.11 -19.34 -10.68
CA PHE A 118 -0.38 -19.56 -9.31
C PHE A 118 -1.28 -18.44 -8.79
N TRP A 119 -1.18 -17.24 -9.39
CA TRP A 119 -1.96 -16.07 -9.01
C TRP A 119 -3.16 -15.85 -9.94
N ASP A 120 -3.00 -16.28 -11.18
CA ASP A 120 -3.97 -16.19 -12.28
C ASP A 120 -4.93 -17.40 -12.27
N ASP A 121 -5.43 -17.75 -11.08
CA ASP A 121 -6.55 -18.68 -10.93
C ASP A 121 -7.85 -17.95 -11.38
N TRP A 122 -7.94 -17.65 -12.69
CA TRP A 122 -9.04 -16.96 -13.38
C TRP A 122 -9.09 -15.43 -13.25
N ARG A 123 -7.99 -14.77 -12.88
CA ARG A 123 -7.98 -13.31 -12.65
C ARG A 123 -7.45 -12.56 -13.86
N MET A 124 -8.30 -11.77 -14.51
CA MET A 124 -7.83 -10.90 -15.59
C MET A 124 -6.77 -9.92 -15.07
N VAL A 125 -5.61 -9.90 -15.75
CA VAL A 125 -4.60 -8.86 -15.57
C VAL A 125 -5.21 -7.53 -16.00
N ASN A 126 -5.31 -6.59 -15.08
CA ASN A 126 -5.82 -5.25 -15.37
C ASN A 126 -4.73 -4.41 -16.05
N ASP A 127 -4.96 -4.05 -17.32
CA ASP A 127 -4.08 -3.15 -18.06
C ASP A 127 -4.32 -1.68 -17.68
N ILE A 128 -3.58 -1.22 -16.67
CA ILE A 128 -3.70 0.12 -16.09
C ILE A 128 -2.99 1.19 -16.95
N PRO A 129 -3.39 2.48 -16.85
CA PRO A 129 -2.78 3.56 -17.61
C PRO A 129 -1.28 3.69 -17.35
N ASN A 130 -0.54 4.12 -18.36
CA ASN A 130 0.87 4.50 -18.21
C ASN A 130 0.94 5.83 -17.42
N SER A 131 1.01 5.73 -16.11
CA SER A 131 0.92 6.86 -15.17
C SER A 131 1.77 6.57 -13.93
N ASP A 132 1.87 7.53 -13.01
CA ASP A 132 2.45 7.30 -11.68
C ASP A 132 1.48 6.50 -10.79
N TRP A 133 1.26 5.23 -11.14
CA TRP A 133 0.39 4.33 -10.38
C TRP A 133 1.03 3.85 -9.07
N ARG A 134 2.35 4.04 -8.91
CA ARG A 134 3.09 3.62 -7.71
C ARG A 134 2.97 4.63 -6.57
N GLY A 135 2.79 5.92 -6.88
CA GLY A 135 2.65 6.99 -5.90
C GLY A 135 1.72 6.68 -4.72
N PRO A 136 0.49 6.18 -4.95
CA PRO A 136 -0.44 5.82 -3.87
C PRO A 136 0.06 4.75 -2.89
N PHE A 137 1.01 3.90 -3.30
CA PHE A 137 1.60 2.86 -2.44
C PHE A 137 2.72 3.40 -1.54
N ILE A 138 3.14 4.65 -1.72
CA ILE A 138 4.19 5.27 -0.89
C ILE A 138 3.60 5.67 0.46
N ASN A 139 3.78 4.80 1.45
CA ASN A 139 3.42 5.07 2.84
C ASN A 139 4.54 4.57 3.78
N TYR A 140 5.30 5.49 4.35
CA TYR A 140 6.42 5.18 5.24
C TYR A 140 6.03 4.46 6.53
N SER A 141 4.76 4.56 6.93
CA SER A 141 4.25 3.97 8.17
C SER A 141 3.59 2.62 7.93
N HIS A 142 3.20 2.32 6.68
CA HIS A 142 2.56 1.06 6.35
C HIS A 142 3.52 -0.10 6.52
N ARG A 143 3.02 -1.17 7.12
CA ARG A 143 3.80 -2.38 7.41
C ARG A 143 3.01 -3.61 7.06
N VAL A 144 3.68 -4.58 6.47
CA VAL A 144 3.10 -5.88 6.16
C VAL A 144 4.13 -6.97 6.41
N LEU A 145 3.71 -8.03 7.10
CA LEU A 145 4.51 -9.25 7.21
C LEU A 145 4.30 -10.08 5.95
N VAL A 146 5.37 -10.45 5.29
CA VAL A 146 5.32 -11.17 4.02
C VAL A 146 6.25 -12.37 3.98
N GLN A 147 5.85 -13.36 3.20
CA GLN A 147 6.61 -14.58 2.95
C GLN A 147 6.36 -15.04 1.52
N GLU A 148 7.40 -15.43 0.80
CA GLU A 148 7.23 -15.99 -0.54
C GLU A 148 6.59 -17.39 -0.46
N ARG A 149 5.66 -17.68 -1.36
CA ARG A 149 4.74 -18.86 -1.40
C ARG A 149 5.37 -20.26 -1.27
N SER A 150 6.69 -20.40 -1.21
CA SER A 150 7.37 -21.69 -1.02
C SER A 150 8.65 -21.58 -0.19
N THR A 151 8.81 -20.47 0.53
CA THR A 151 9.93 -20.23 1.45
C THR A 151 9.43 -20.28 2.88
N SER A 152 10.32 -20.21 3.87
CA SER A 152 9.96 -20.10 5.30
C SER A 152 10.36 -18.77 5.94
N GLN A 153 11.21 -17.98 5.29
CA GLN A 153 11.70 -16.72 5.83
C GLN A 153 10.61 -15.65 5.73
N VAL A 154 10.16 -15.15 6.88
CA VAL A 154 9.24 -14.01 6.97
C VAL A 154 10.04 -12.71 6.94
N TYR A 155 9.51 -11.72 6.25
CA TYR A 155 10.05 -10.36 6.22
C TYR A 155 8.99 -9.37 6.67
N LEU A 156 9.41 -8.33 7.39
CA LEU A 156 8.64 -7.11 7.51
C LEU A 156 8.94 -6.24 6.29
N TRP A 157 7.92 -5.86 5.52
CA TRP A 157 8.04 -4.82 4.52
C TRP A 157 7.52 -3.51 5.10
N VAL A 158 8.36 -2.47 5.08
CA VAL A 158 8.04 -1.14 5.61
C VAL A 158 8.93 -0.09 4.96
N ALA A 159 8.37 1.09 4.68
CA ALA A 159 9.07 2.19 4.03
C ALA A 159 9.85 1.78 2.76
N GLY A 160 9.27 0.89 1.95
CA GLY A 160 9.88 0.44 0.70
C GLY A 160 10.94 -0.65 0.81
N ALA A 161 11.33 -1.06 2.02
CA ALA A 161 12.37 -2.07 2.24
C ALA A 161 11.86 -3.32 2.96
N LYS A 162 12.56 -4.43 2.74
CA LYS A 162 12.35 -5.68 3.47
C LYS A 162 13.34 -5.82 4.63
N TYR A 163 12.87 -6.30 5.77
CA TYR A 163 13.66 -6.63 6.95
C TYR A 163 13.36 -8.06 7.39
N PRO A 164 14.36 -8.95 7.47
CA PRO A 164 14.12 -10.33 7.88
C PRO A 164 13.64 -10.39 9.32
N ILE A 165 12.59 -11.17 9.57
CA ILE A 165 12.14 -11.53 10.92
C ILE A 165 12.94 -12.76 11.36
N THR A 166 13.81 -12.57 12.35
CA THR A 166 14.75 -13.62 12.82
C THR A 166 14.40 -14.17 14.19
N SER A 167 13.43 -13.57 14.88
CA SER A 167 12.99 -13.98 16.22
C SER A 167 11.47 -14.09 16.30
N GLN A 168 10.98 -15.03 17.12
CA GLN A 168 9.56 -15.16 17.41
C GLN A 168 9.00 -13.90 18.09
N ALA A 169 9.82 -13.24 18.92
CA ALA A 169 9.40 -12.01 19.60
C ALA A 169 9.15 -10.84 18.62
N ASP A 170 9.94 -10.72 17.55
CA ASP A 170 9.65 -9.75 16.49
C ASP A 170 8.39 -10.15 15.71
N LEU A 171 8.24 -11.44 15.37
CA LEU A 171 7.06 -11.93 14.66
C LEU A 171 5.77 -11.61 15.42
N ASP A 172 5.72 -11.96 16.71
CA ASP A 172 4.57 -11.71 17.58
C ASP A 172 4.28 -10.22 17.72
N TYR A 173 5.32 -9.38 17.83
CA TYR A 173 5.19 -7.93 17.93
C TYR A 173 4.50 -7.30 16.71
N PHE A 174 4.85 -7.77 15.51
CA PHE A 174 4.31 -7.24 14.26
C PHE A 174 2.98 -7.87 13.83
N GLY A 175 2.41 -8.78 14.63
CA GLY A 175 1.07 -9.33 14.42
C GLY A 175 1.00 -10.87 14.40
N GLY A 176 2.13 -11.56 14.58
CA GLY A 176 2.20 -13.01 14.63
C GLY A 176 2.09 -13.69 13.26
N GLY A 177 2.21 -15.02 13.26
CA GLY A 177 2.19 -15.83 12.05
C GLY A 177 0.89 -15.72 11.23
N SER A 178 -0.26 -15.48 11.87
CA SER A 178 -1.55 -15.32 11.17
C SER A 178 -1.66 -14.01 10.37
N SER A 179 -0.78 -13.04 10.64
CA SER A 179 -0.72 -11.78 9.90
C SER A 179 0.21 -11.84 8.68
N VAL A 180 0.94 -12.95 8.50
CA VAL A 180 1.86 -13.13 7.39
C VAL A 180 1.08 -13.32 6.10
N LYS A 181 1.34 -12.44 5.13
CA LYS A 181 0.79 -12.50 3.79
C LYS A 181 1.73 -13.27 2.86
N VAL A 182 1.15 -14.11 2.02
CA VAL A 182 1.91 -14.83 0.99
C VAL A 182 2.10 -13.93 -0.23
N ILE A 183 3.31 -13.87 -0.77
CA ILE A 183 3.69 -13.06 -1.94
C ILE A 183 4.39 -13.93 -3.01
N PRO A 184 4.54 -13.44 -4.27
CA PRO A 184 5.09 -14.23 -5.35
C PRO A 184 6.51 -14.73 -5.08
N LEU A 185 6.80 -15.97 -5.48
CA LEU A 185 8.13 -16.53 -5.37
C LEU A 185 9.15 -15.76 -6.24
N GLY A 186 10.29 -15.39 -5.66
CA GLY A 186 11.38 -14.67 -6.33
C GLY A 186 11.23 -13.14 -6.34
N THR A 187 10.09 -12.61 -5.90
CA THR A 187 9.87 -11.15 -5.86
C THR A 187 10.83 -10.47 -4.89
N LEU A 188 11.08 -11.09 -3.73
CA LEU A 188 11.93 -10.54 -2.68
C LEU A 188 13.39 -10.47 -3.11
N ALA A 189 13.85 -11.30 -4.05
CA ALA A 189 15.21 -11.21 -4.57
C ALA A 189 15.49 -9.84 -5.21
N SER A 190 14.46 -9.23 -5.81
CA SER A 190 14.52 -7.89 -6.41
C SER A 190 14.09 -6.76 -5.47
N THR A 191 13.50 -7.09 -4.31
CA THR A 191 13.09 -6.09 -3.30
C THR A 191 14.31 -5.59 -2.52
N THR A 192 14.42 -4.27 -2.43
CA THR A 192 15.51 -3.57 -1.75
C THR A 192 15.52 -3.80 -0.23
N HIS A 193 16.72 -3.73 0.36
CA HIS A 193 16.92 -3.63 1.81
C HIS A 193 17.13 -2.17 2.25
N GLU A 194 17.19 -1.25 1.28
CA GLU A 194 17.33 0.18 1.49
C GLU A 194 15.93 0.82 1.54
N PRO A 195 15.49 1.35 2.69
CA PRO A 195 14.21 2.05 2.78
C PRO A 195 14.21 3.31 1.90
N TRP A 196 13.03 3.81 1.58
CA TRP A 196 12.89 5.10 0.90
C TRP A 196 13.63 6.19 1.67
N CYS A 197 14.27 7.09 0.93
CA CYS A 197 14.98 8.18 1.55
C CYS A 197 14.03 9.07 2.36
N GLY A 198 14.51 9.52 3.53
CA GLY A 198 13.74 10.31 4.46
C GLY A 198 12.90 9.45 5.40
N ALA A 199 12.98 8.11 5.29
CA ALA A 199 12.36 7.23 6.27
C ALA A 199 12.94 7.48 7.67
N ASN A 200 12.06 7.71 8.64
CA ASN A 200 12.42 7.75 10.05
C ASN A 200 12.05 6.40 10.67
N LEU A 201 13.04 5.59 11.03
CA LEU A 201 12.83 4.24 11.55
C LEU A 201 13.49 4.09 12.92
N ARG A 202 12.84 3.34 13.82
CA ARG A 202 13.46 2.88 15.07
C ARG A 202 13.41 1.37 15.14
N GLU A 203 14.42 0.77 15.76
CA GLU A 203 14.35 -0.64 16.13
C GLU A 203 13.35 -0.79 17.28
N ARG A 204 12.51 -1.83 17.28
CA ARG A 204 11.49 -2.01 18.32
C ARG A 204 12.09 -2.10 19.74
N SER A 205 13.34 -2.57 19.85
CA SER A 205 14.10 -2.70 21.10
C SER A 205 14.78 -1.40 21.56
N SER A 206 14.65 -0.32 20.78
CA SER A 206 15.32 0.97 21.02
C SER A 206 14.33 2.13 20.93
N SER A 207 14.59 3.18 21.71
CA SER A 207 13.90 4.47 21.59
C SER A 207 14.56 5.41 20.59
N THR A 208 15.77 5.11 20.12
CA THR A 208 16.49 5.96 19.17
C THR A 208 15.86 5.87 17.78
N VAL A 209 15.39 7.01 17.27
CA VAL A 209 14.92 7.14 15.89
C VAL A 209 16.08 7.56 15.00
N TYR A 210 16.17 6.90 13.85
CA TYR A 210 17.12 7.26 12.81
C TYR A 210 16.38 7.74 11.57
N THR A 211 16.84 8.84 10.99
CA THR A 211 16.51 9.20 9.61
C THR A 211 17.47 8.50 8.65
N LEU A 212 16.93 7.97 7.56
CA LEU A 212 17.63 7.16 6.56
C LEU A 212 17.76 7.97 5.26
N GLY A 213 18.95 8.00 4.67
CA GLY A 213 19.19 8.73 3.44
C GLY A 213 20.64 8.67 2.95
N TYR A 214 21.01 9.60 2.08
CA TYR A 214 22.32 9.65 1.45
C TYR A 214 23.10 10.89 1.86
N ILE A 215 24.42 10.88 1.79
CA ILE A 215 25.23 12.06 2.15
C ILE A 215 25.04 13.18 1.13
N ASN A 216 25.04 12.84 -0.16
CA ASN A 216 24.84 13.72 -1.30
C ASN A 216 24.65 12.87 -2.57
N SER A 217 24.34 13.50 -3.70
CA SER A 217 24.14 12.84 -5.01
C SER A 217 25.30 11.97 -5.49
N SER A 218 26.52 12.19 -4.98
CA SER A 218 27.71 11.42 -5.34
C SER A 218 27.96 10.22 -4.42
N SER A 219 27.22 10.10 -3.31
CA SER A 219 27.33 9.00 -2.36
C SER A 219 26.13 8.07 -2.49
N THR A 220 26.37 6.91 -3.09
CA THR A 220 25.32 5.90 -3.37
C THR A 220 25.08 4.94 -2.20
N THR A 221 25.75 5.14 -1.06
CA THR A 221 25.59 4.28 0.12
C THR A 221 24.61 4.91 1.09
N MET A 222 23.54 4.17 1.42
CA MET A 222 22.60 4.59 2.44
C MET A 222 23.28 4.72 3.81
N ARG A 223 22.88 5.75 4.55
CA ARG A 223 23.34 6.08 5.90
C ARG A 223 22.15 6.31 6.81
N LYS A 224 22.41 6.23 8.11
CA LYS A 224 21.44 6.58 9.16
C LYS A 224 21.99 7.70 10.04
N SER A 225 21.14 8.61 10.47
CA SER A 225 21.50 9.68 11.42
C SER A 225 20.46 9.75 12.53
N VAL A 226 20.88 10.00 13.77
CA VAL A 226 19.93 10.14 14.89
C VAL A 226 19.08 11.38 14.64
N THR A 227 17.76 11.25 14.78
CA THR A 227 16.82 12.37 14.66
C THR A 227 15.93 12.48 15.89
N ALA A 228 15.43 13.69 16.14
CA ALA A 228 14.38 13.95 17.12
C ALA A 228 12.96 13.84 16.51
N ASP A 229 12.87 13.72 15.19
CA ASP A 229 11.62 13.53 14.48
C ASP A 229 10.96 12.19 14.87
N PRO A 230 9.62 12.12 14.88
CA PRO A 230 8.94 10.87 15.15
C PRO A 230 9.31 9.80 14.12
N ALA A 231 9.38 8.55 14.59
CA ALA A 231 9.50 7.41 13.70
C ALA A 231 8.23 7.29 12.85
N HIS A 232 8.39 7.11 11.54
CA HIS A 232 7.31 6.67 10.67
C HIS A 232 6.87 5.26 11.04
N SER A 233 7.84 4.39 11.35
CA SER A 233 7.55 3.02 11.74
C SER A 233 8.70 2.37 12.51
N GLU A 234 8.44 1.14 12.93
CA GLU A 234 9.38 0.32 13.69
C GLU A 234 9.85 -0.87 12.88
N VAL A 235 11.10 -1.25 13.08
CA VAL A 235 11.72 -2.41 12.44
C VAL A 235 12.19 -3.43 13.48
N PRO A 236 12.47 -4.69 13.08
CA PRO A 236 12.97 -5.72 13.98
C PRO A 236 14.24 -5.28 14.72
N ALA A 237 14.50 -5.87 15.89
CA ALA A 237 15.70 -5.57 16.64
C ALA A 237 16.96 -5.91 15.82
N GLY A 238 17.95 -5.01 15.79
CA GLY A 238 19.18 -5.18 15.01
C GLY A 238 19.03 -4.98 13.49
N ALA A 239 17.82 -4.71 12.98
CA ALA A 239 17.59 -4.54 11.55
C ALA A 239 18.34 -3.35 10.93
N LEU A 240 18.70 -2.34 11.73
CA LEU A 240 19.42 -1.16 11.25
C LEU A 240 20.94 -1.25 11.46
N VAL A 241 21.47 -2.35 12.02
CA VAL A 241 22.89 -2.47 12.36
C VAL A 241 23.81 -2.35 11.15
N SER A 242 23.37 -2.84 9.99
CA SER A 242 24.12 -2.83 8.74
C SER A 242 24.18 -1.45 8.10
N VAL A 243 23.28 -0.53 8.45
CA VAL A 243 23.25 0.83 7.90
C VAL A 243 24.25 1.70 8.69
N PRO A 244 25.31 2.22 8.05
CA PRO A 244 26.33 2.97 8.75
C PRO A 244 25.79 4.29 9.33
N LEU A 245 26.18 4.58 10.57
CA LEU A 245 25.87 5.85 11.23
C LEU A 245 26.63 7.00 10.55
N PHE A 246 25.95 8.13 10.40
CA PHE A 246 26.53 9.38 9.94
C PHE A 246 25.98 10.53 10.78
N SER A 247 26.86 11.35 11.35
CA SER A 247 26.50 12.41 12.30
C SER A 247 26.21 13.76 11.66
N ALA A 248 26.51 13.93 10.37
CA ALA A 248 26.16 15.14 9.63
C ALA A 248 24.85 14.98 8.86
N GLY A 249 24.41 16.04 8.19
CA GLY A 249 23.14 16.06 7.45
C GLY A 249 23.07 14.99 6.36
N LEU A 250 21.90 14.37 6.25
CA LEU A 250 21.55 13.49 5.13
C LEU A 250 20.70 14.26 4.10
N SER A 251 20.62 13.70 2.90
CA SER A 251 19.91 14.23 1.74
C SER A 251 19.09 13.13 1.10
N CYS A 252 17.99 13.53 0.46
CA CYS A 252 17.20 12.66 -0.39
C CYS A 252 17.40 13.00 -1.85
N ILE A 253 17.95 12.01 -2.55
CA ILE A 253 18.17 12.01 -3.97
C ILE A 253 16.98 11.26 -4.55
N TRP A 254 16.18 11.96 -5.36
CA TRP A 254 14.99 11.43 -6.04
C TRP A 254 15.31 11.19 -7.50
#